data_AF-A0AAI9R9C1-F1
#
_entry.id   AF-A0AAI9R9C1-F1
#
_cell.length_a   1.000
_cell.length_b   1.000
_cell.length_c   1.000
_cell.angle_alpha   90.00
_cell.angle_beta   90.00
_cell.angle_gamma   90.00
#
_symmetry.space_group_name_H-M   'P 1'
#
loop_
_entity.id
_entity.type
_entity.pdbx_description
1 polymer ?
#
loop_
_entity_poly.entity_id
_entity_poly.type
_entity_poly.pdbx_seq_one_letter_code
_entity_poly.pdbx_strand_id
1 'polypeptide(L)'
;LLFALFFLGGWEAPFQGTMESLPVVGGVLEFLLSLVPGIAWVLIKAWALFAVFVWIRASLHRVRTDQILEFGWQWLLPLSIVNLAVAMFLRVWVWDGGWGIVAPVVMILSGIIGLVILVVDEDKEALESMRRPYSTYAVTKAYPGRHPDSKLEDLQRQYTSYSAVK
;
A
#
# COMPACT_ATOMS: atom_id res chain seq x y z
N LEU A 1 -16.87 -15.00 -0.64
CA LEU A 1 -17.35 -15.74 0.57
C LEU A 1 -16.18 -16.36 1.35
N LEU A 2 -15.40 -17.29 0.79
CA LEU A 2 -14.27 -17.92 1.50
C LEU A 2 -13.27 -16.93 2.12
N PHE A 3 -12.91 -15.87 1.39
CA PHE A 3 -12.02 -14.84 1.90
C PHE A 3 -12.58 -14.15 3.15
N ALA A 4 -13.87 -13.78 3.14
CA ALA A 4 -14.51 -13.16 4.30
C ALA A 4 -14.60 -14.13 5.49
N LEU A 5 -14.74 -15.43 5.21
CA LEU A 5 -14.78 -16.46 6.24
C LEU A 5 -13.41 -16.64 6.93
N PHE A 6 -12.32 -16.76 6.15
CA PHE A 6 -10.99 -17.05 6.70
C PHE A 6 -10.22 -15.83 7.20
N PHE A 7 -10.34 -14.69 6.52
CA PHE A 7 -9.48 -13.52 6.79
C PHE A 7 -10.19 -12.39 7.53
N LEU A 8 -11.53 -12.37 7.57
CA LEU A 8 -12.31 -11.29 8.21
C LEU A 8 -13.09 -11.75 9.44
N GLY A 9 -12.60 -12.76 10.16
CA GLY A 9 -13.18 -13.20 11.43
C GLY A 9 -14.44 -14.04 11.30
N GLY A 10 -14.71 -14.63 10.13
CA GLY A 10 -15.76 -15.62 9.96
C GLY A 10 -17.16 -15.10 10.29
N TRP A 11 -17.87 -15.89 11.09
CA TRP A 11 -19.25 -15.69 11.53
C TRP A 11 -19.43 -14.56 12.54
N GLU A 12 -18.33 -14.13 13.19
CA GLU A 12 -18.36 -13.12 14.24
C GLU A 12 -18.55 -11.72 13.64
N ALA A 13 -19.16 -10.82 14.40
CA ALA A 13 -19.18 -9.41 14.05
C ALA A 13 -17.74 -8.82 14.05
N PRO A 14 -17.45 -7.79 13.24
CA PRO A 14 -16.15 -7.13 13.28
C PRO A 14 -15.83 -6.67 14.70
N PHE A 15 -14.67 -7.07 15.24
CA PHE A 15 -14.18 -6.66 16.56
C PHE A 15 -15.01 -7.14 17.77
N GLN A 16 -15.87 -8.15 17.61
CA GLN A 16 -16.75 -8.66 18.66
C GLN A 16 -16.01 -8.99 19.97
N GLY A 17 -14.93 -9.77 19.92
CA GLY A 17 -14.14 -10.10 21.12
C GLY A 17 -13.47 -8.91 21.80
N THR A 18 -13.26 -7.78 21.09
CA THR A 18 -12.79 -6.53 21.71
C THR A 18 -13.93 -5.65 22.21
N MET A 19 -15.11 -5.72 21.60
CA MET A 19 -16.31 -4.98 22.00
C MET A 19 -16.99 -5.57 23.24
N GLU A 20 -16.95 -6.90 23.41
CA GLU A 20 -17.37 -7.59 24.64
C GLU A 20 -16.54 -7.16 25.86
N SER A 21 -15.25 -6.82 25.66
CA SER A 21 -14.37 -6.38 26.74
C SER A 21 -14.61 -4.95 27.25
N LEU A 22 -15.52 -4.18 26.62
CA LEU A 22 -15.82 -2.81 27.04
C LEU A 22 -16.85 -2.78 28.20
N PRO A 23 -16.47 -2.27 29.40
CA PRO A 23 -17.28 -2.40 30.62
C PRO A 23 -18.59 -1.60 30.65
N VAL A 24 -18.88 -0.74 29.67
CA VAL A 24 -20.10 0.11 29.65
C VAL A 24 -20.96 -0.10 28.40
N VAL A 25 -20.36 -0.53 27.29
CA VAL A 25 -21.03 -0.62 25.97
C VAL A 25 -21.14 -2.06 25.47
N GLY A 26 -20.34 -2.99 26.01
CA GLY A 26 -20.25 -4.37 25.53
C GLY A 26 -21.58 -5.11 25.53
N GLY A 27 -22.29 -5.14 26.66
CA GLY A 27 -23.52 -5.95 26.78
C GLY A 27 -24.70 -5.49 25.90
N VAL A 28 -24.88 -4.18 25.70
CA VAL A 28 -25.94 -3.66 24.81
C VAL A 28 -25.57 -3.89 23.35
N LEU A 29 -24.29 -3.71 23.00
CA LEU A 29 -23.82 -3.92 21.64
C LEU A 29 -23.85 -5.40 21.25
N GLU A 30 -23.45 -6.30 22.15
CA GLU A 30 -23.50 -7.75 21.97
C GLU A 30 -24.95 -8.24 21.76
N PHE A 31 -25.92 -7.72 22.52
CA PHE A 31 -27.32 -8.03 22.31
C PHE A 31 -27.82 -7.59 20.92
N LEU A 32 -27.44 -6.39 20.46
CA LEU A 32 -27.83 -5.91 19.13
C LEU A 32 -27.13 -6.68 17.99
N LEU A 33 -25.87 -7.07 18.20
CA LEU A 33 -25.07 -7.82 17.21
C LEU A 33 -25.49 -9.29 17.11
N SER A 34 -25.90 -9.91 18.22
CA SER A 34 -26.43 -11.29 18.27
C SER A 34 -27.82 -11.44 17.66
N LEU A 35 -28.57 -10.33 17.55
CA LEU A 35 -29.86 -10.30 16.85
C LEU A 35 -29.72 -10.61 15.35
N VAL A 36 -28.54 -10.33 14.77
CA VAL A 36 -28.23 -10.58 13.37
C VAL A 36 -27.58 -11.95 13.22
N PRO A 37 -28.14 -12.87 12.42
CA PRO A 37 -27.54 -14.19 12.20
C PRO A 37 -26.11 -14.07 11.66
N GLY A 38 -25.17 -14.88 12.16
CA GLY A 38 -23.76 -14.86 11.73
C GLY A 38 -23.56 -14.96 10.20
N ILE A 39 -24.47 -15.64 9.49
CA ILE A 39 -24.44 -15.72 8.02
C ILE A 39 -24.60 -14.36 7.36
N ALA A 40 -25.43 -13.48 7.93
CA ALA A 40 -25.66 -12.15 7.41
C ALA A 40 -24.40 -11.29 7.55
N TRP A 41 -23.63 -11.45 8.64
CA TRP A 41 -22.34 -10.77 8.80
C TRP A 41 -21.32 -11.19 7.73
N VAL A 42 -21.21 -12.49 7.44
CA VAL A 42 -20.34 -12.99 6.38
C VAL A 42 -20.77 -12.44 5.02
N LEU A 43 -22.07 -12.42 4.75
CA LEU A 43 -22.64 -11.87 3.50
C LEU A 43 -22.38 -10.38 3.36
N ILE A 44 -22.57 -9.59 4.41
CA ILE A 44 -22.31 -8.14 4.42
C ILE A 44 -20.84 -7.86 4.15
N LYS A 45 -19.92 -8.55 4.84
CA LYS A 45 -18.47 -8.43 4.60
C LYS A 45 -18.10 -8.80 3.16
N ALA A 46 -18.68 -9.87 2.64
CA ALA A 46 -18.45 -10.31 1.26
C ALA A 46 -19.00 -9.29 0.23
N TRP A 47 -20.17 -8.71 0.48
CA TRP A 47 -20.76 -7.65 -0.34
C TRP A 47 -19.93 -6.37 -0.30
N ALA A 48 -19.43 -5.98 0.88
CA ALA A 48 -18.54 -4.83 1.03
C ALA A 48 -17.25 -5.02 0.21
N LEU A 49 -16.61 -6.20 0.29
CA LEU A 49 -15.45 -6.53 -0.54
C LEU A 49 -15.79 -6.47 -2.03
N PHE A 50 -16.92 -7.05 -2.42
CA PHE A 50 -17.38 -7.01 -3.81
C PHE A 50 -17.56 -5.58 -4.30
N ALA A 51 -18.20 -4.72 -3.51
CA ALA A 51 -18.38 -3.31 -3.82
C ALA A 51 -17.04 -2.58 -3.99
N VAL A 52 -16.06 -2.85 -3.11
CA VAL A 52 -14.70 -2.31 -3.24
C VAL A 52 -14.04 -2.78 -4.54
N PHE A 53 -14.14 -4.06 -4.90
CA PHE A 53 -13.60 -4.57 -6.16
C PHE A 53 -14.23 -3.91 -7.39
N VAL A 54 -15.54 -3.70 -7.37
CA VAL A 54 -16.25 -2.98 -8.44
C VAL A 54 -15.78 -1.53 -8.51
N TRP A 55 -15.63 -0.87 -7.36
CA TRP A 55 -15.18 0.52 -7.29
C TRP A 55 -13.74 0.68 -7.81
N ILE A 56 -12.82 -0.19 -7.40
CA ILE A 56 -11.44 -0.19 -7.89
C ILE A 56 -11.41 -0.42 -9.41
N ARG A 57 -12.18 -1.40 -9.90
CA ARG A 57 -12.29 -1.66 -11.34
C ARG A 57 -12.78 -0.42 -12.11
N ALA A 58 -13.72 0.32 -11.55
CA ALA A 58 -14.26 1.53 -12.17
C ALA A 58 -13.26 2.71 -12.13
N SER A 59 -12.39 2.77 -11.12
CA SER A 59 -11.52 3.93 -10.86
C SER A 59 -10.14 3.83 -11.50
N LEU A 60 -9.65 2.62 -11.82
CA LEU A 60 -8.29 2.43 -12.33
C LEU A 60 -8.16 2.75 -13.82
N HIS A 61 -7.40 3.79 -14.13
CA HIS A 61 -6.88 4.06 -15.48
C HIS A 61 -5.79 3.01 -15.80
N ARG A 62 -6.05 2.15 -16.80
CA ARG A 62 -5.22 1.00 -17.23
C ARG A 62 -3.73 1.09 -16.85
N VAL A 63 -3.33 0.40 -15.79
CA VAL A 63 -1.94 0.31 -15.32
C VAL A 63 -1.19 -0.78 -16.09
N ARG A 64 0.08 -0.55 -16.43
CA ARG A 64 0.92 -1.56 -17.10
C ARG A 64 1.32 -2.65 -16.12
N THR A 65 1.28 -3.92 -16.54
CA THR A 65 1.63 -5.08 -15.69
C THR A 65 3.04 -4.97 -15.10
N ASP A 66 3.98 -4.40 -15.86
CA ASP A 66 5.36 -4.23 -15.42
C ASP A 66 5.47 -3.29 -14.21
N GLN A 67 4.68 -2.22 -14.16
CA GLN A 67 4.67 -1.27 -13.04
C GLN A 67 4.09 -1.91 -11.76
N ILE A 68 3.11 -2.79 -11.93
CA ILE A 68 2.52 -3.53 -10.80
C ILE A 68 3.53 -4.54 -10.26
N LEU A 69 4.29 -5.20 -11.14
CA LEU A 69 5.30 -6.17 -10.75
C LEU A 69 6.49 -5.48 -10.04
N GLU A 70 6.97 -4.38 -10.59
CA GLU A 70 8.05 -3.58 -9.99
C GLU A 70 7.67 -3.10 -8.59
N PHE A 71 6.48 -2.52 -8.42
CA PHE A 71 5.95 -2.12 -7.12
C PHE A 71 5.80 -3.31 -6.15
N GLY A 72 5.27 -4.44 -6.63
CA GLY A 72 5.11 -5.65 -5.82
C GLY A 72 6.42 -6.21 -5.27
N TRP A 73 7.45 -6.28 -6.13
CA TRP A 73 8.73 -6.90 -5.77
C TRP A 73 9.66 -5.96 -5.02
N GLN A 74 9.73 -4.68 -5.38
CA GLN A 74 10.64 -3.73 -4.73
C GLN A 74 10.06 -3.19 -3.41
N TRP A 75 8.73 -3.06 -3.30
CA TRP A 75 8.10 -2.37 -2.16
C TRP A 75 7.28 -3.31 -1.28
N LEU A 76 6.34 -4.06 -1.85
CA LEU A 76 5.44 -4.89 -1.04
C LEU A 76 6.14 -6.06 -0.36
N LEU A 77 7.04 -6.73 -1.07
CA LEU A 77 7.70 -7.93 -0.54
C LEU A 77 8.59 -7.59 0.67
N PRO A 78 9.51 -6.62 0.60
CA PRO A 78 10.33 -6.25 1.77
C PRO A 78 9.48 -5.74 2.94
N LEU A 79 8.47 -4.90 2.66
CA LEU A 79 7.58 -4.36 3.68
C LEU A 79 6.80 -5.47 4.41
N SER A 80 6.35 -6.50 3.69
CA SER A 80 5.64 -7.64 4.30
C SER A 80 6.52 -8.43 5.28
N ILE A 81 7.80 -8.60 4.96
CA ILE A 81 8.76 -9.30 5.82
C ILE A 81 9.07 -8.47 7.08
N VAL A 82 9.29 -7.16 6.92
CA VAL A 82 9.52 -6.25 8.05
C VAL A 82 8.31 -6.23 8.97
N ASN A 83 7.10 -6.11 8.42
CA ASN A 83 5.88 -6.11 9.20
C ASN A 83 5.68 -7.44 9.96
N LEU A 84 6.01 -8.58 9.34
CA LEU A 84 5.98 -9.87 10.00
C LEU A 84 6.99 -9.95 11.15
N ALA A 85 8.22 -9.47 10.94
CA ALA A 85 9.24 -9.44 11.99
C ALA A 85 8.82 -8.57 13.19
N VAL A 86 8.26 -7.38 12.92
CA VAL A 86 7.70 -6.49 13.96
C VAL A 86 6.54 -7.15 14.69
N ALA A 87 5.62 -7.79 13.96
CA ALA A 87 4.50 -8.52 14.56
C ALA A 87 4.96 -9.66 15.48
N MET A 88 5.96 -10.45 15.05
CA MET A 88 6.54 -11.50 15.88
C MET A 88 7.22 -10.93 17.13
N PHE A 89 7.99 -9.86 16.97
CA PHE A 89 8.65 -9.19 18.10
C PHE A 89 7.64 -8.69 19.13
N LEU A 90 6.62 -7.95 18.69
CA LEU A 90 5.53 -7.47 19.55
C LEU A 90 4.82 -8.63 20.26
N ARG A 91 4.57 -9.75 19.55
CA ARG A 91 3.89 -10.90 20.13
C ARG A 91 4.70 -11.63 21.20
N VAL A 92 6.02 -11.68 21.08
CA VAL A 92 6.88 -12.44 22.01
C VAL A 92 7.28 -11.60 23.22
N TRP A 93 7.58 -10.31 23.02
CA TRP A 93 8.23 -9.49 24.04
C TRP A 93 7.31 -8.48 24.72
N VAL A 94 6.19 -8.13 24.09
CA VAL A 94 5.28 -7.09 24.60
C VAL A 94 3.97 -7.71 25.11
N TRP A 95 3.61 -8.91 24.64
CA TRP A 95 2.32 -9.53 24.88
C TRP A 95 2.28 -10.41 26.14
N ASP A 96 2.42 -9.79 27.32
CA ASP A 96 2.34 -10.51 28.59
C ASP A 96 1.08 -10.17 29.42
N GLY A 97 0.39 -9.04 29.13
CA GLY A 97 -0.53 -8.42 30.09
C GLY A 97 -1.90 -7.94 29.58
N GLY A 98 -2.47 -8.52 28.52
CA GLY A 98 -3.85 -8.21 28.10
C GLY A 98 -4.02 -6.82 27.47
N TRP A 99 -3.54 -6.67 26.25
CA TRP A 99 -3.53 -5.39 25.53
C TRP A 99 -4.85 -5.01 24.81
N GLY A 100 -5.92 -5.79 24.99
CA GLY A 100 -7.27 -5.48 24.48
C GLY A 100 -7.29 -4.88 23.07
N ILE A 101 -7.91 -3.70 22.93
CA ILE A 101 -7.99 -2.95 21.66
C ILE A 101 -6.67 -2.25 21.27
N VAL A 102 -5.77 -2.02 22.22
CA VAL A 102 -4.51 -1.29 21.99
C VAL A 102 -3.56 -2.13 21.14
N ALA A 103 -3.55 -3.45 21.34
CA ALA A 103 -2.74 -4.39 20.58
C ALA A 103 -2.94 -4.31 19.05
N PRO A 104 -4.15 -4.53 18.50
CA PRO A 104 -4.37 -4.45 17.06
C PRO A 104 -4.13 -3.03 16.53
N VAL A 105 -4.42 -1.98 17.31
CA VAL A 105 -4.16 -0.59 16.92
C VAL A 105 -2.66 -0.34 16.78
N VAL A 106 -1.84 -0.76 17.73
CA VAL A 106 -0.38 -0.60 17.68
C VAL A 106 0.22 -1.37 16.49
N MET A 107 -0.28 -2.56 16.18
CA MET A 107 0.17 -3.34 15.01
C MET A 107 -0.20 -2.68 13.68
N ILE A 108 -1.40 -2.12 13.58
CA ILE A 108 -1.83 -1.37 12.39
C ILE A 108 -0.97 -0.11 12.24
N LEU A 109 -0.77 0.64 13.34
CA LEU A 109 0.05 1.83 13.34
C LEU A 109 1.51 1.52 12.99
N SER A 110 2.11 0.44 13.49
CA SER A 110 3.47 0.06 13.13
C SER A 110 3.60 -0.28 11.64
N GLY A 111 2.61 -0.97 11.07
CA GLY A 111 2.57 -1.26 9.63
C GLY A 111 2.44 0.00 8.79
N ILE A 112 1.56 0.93 9.20
CA ILE A 112 1.39 2.24 8.54
C ILE A 112 2.66 3.08 8.66
N ILE A 113 3.28 3.14 9.84
CA ILE A 113 4.54 3.86 10.08
C ILE A 113 5.65 3.28 9.19
N GLY A 114 5.78 1.96 9.10
CA GLY A 114 6.73 1.30 8.21
C GLY A 114 6.48 1.65 6.74
N LEU A 115 5.22 1.68 6.31
CA LEU A 115 4.85 2.10 4.96
C LEU A 115 5.19 3.57 4.71
N VAL A 116 4.86 4.47 5.64
CA VAL A 116 5.16 5.90 5.53
C VAL A 116 6.67 6.15 5.48
N ILE A 117 7.46 5.46 6.29
CA ILE A 117 8.93 5.58 6.27
C ILE A 117 9.47 5.19 4.90
N LEU A 118 9.04 4.06 4.34
CA LEU A 118 9.48 3.65 3.00
C LEU A 118 9.06 4.66 1.93
N VAL A 119 7.79 5.09 1.94
CA VAL A 119 7.28 6.06 0.96
C VAL A 119 8.00 7.41 1.04
N VAL A 120 8.38 7.86 2.24
CA VAL A 120 9.10 9.13 2.44
C VAL A 120 10.57 9.06 2.02
N ASP A 121 11.18 7.88 2.04
CA ASP A 121 12.58 7.67 1.64
C ASP A 121 12.76 7.74 0.11
N GLU A 122 11.66 7.57 -0.66
CA GLU A 122 11.70 7.47 -2.13
C GLU A 122 11.95 8.81 -2.85
N ASP A 123 11.65 9.95 -2.22
CA ASP A 123 11.46 11.22 -2.95
C ASP A 123 12.64 12.20 -2.94
N LYS A 124 13.76 11.94 -2.23
CA LYS A 124 14.85 12.94 -2.16
C LYS A 124 15.84 12.88 -3.31
N GLU A 125 16.24 11.69 -3.78
CA GLU A 125 17.22 11.56 -4.88
C GLU A 125 16.57 11.52 -6.28
N ALA A 126 15.30 11.12 -6.38
CA ALA A 126 14.57 11.05 -7.65
C ALA A 126 14.14 12.43 -8.18
N LEU A 127 13.89 13.40 -7.30
CA LEU A 127 13.54 14.78 -7.68
C LEU A 127 14.77 15.59 -8.16
N GLU A 128 15.96 15.32 -7.60
CA GLU A 128 17.20 15.98 -8.03
C GLU A 128 17.74 15.41 -9.35
N SER A 129 17.48 14.13 -9.62
CA SER A 129 17.99 13.42 -10.79
C SER A 129 16.96 13.30 -11.91
N MET A 130 16.45 14.41 -12.47
CA MET A 130 15.80 14.41 -13.80
C MET A 130 16.80 14.02 -14.92
N ARG A 131 17.40 12.84 -14.80
CA ARG A 131 18.52 12.30 -15.56
C ARG A 131 18.19 10.84 -15.88
N ARG A 132 16.97 10.61 -16.36
CA ARG A 132 16.59 9.31 -16.94
C ARG A 132 17.36 9.16 -18.26
N PRO A 133 18.22 8.13 -18.42
CA PRO A 133 18.95 7.88 -19.68
C PRO A 133 18.03 7.61 -20.88
N TYR A 134 16.75 7.33 -20.62
CA TYR A 134 15.73 7.01 -21.64
C TYR A 134 14.60 8.04 -21.69
N SER A 135 14.90 9.33 -21.52
CA SER A 135 13.92 10.35 -21.89
C SER A 135 13.71 10.31 -23.41
N THR A 136 12.60 9.70 -23.85
CA THR A 136 12.13 9.78 -25.24
C THR A 136 11.56 11.16 -25.57
N TYR A 137 11.45 12.02 -24.58
CA TYR A 137 11.30 13.45 -24.78
C TYR A 137 12.60 13.97 -25.39
N ALA A 138 12.54 14.33 -26.67
CA ALA A 138 13.60 15.14 -27.25
C ALA A 138 13.74 16.41 -26.40
N VAL A 139 14.96 16.69 -25.92
CA VAL A 139 15.34 17.94 -25.21
C VAL A 139 14.79 19.16 -25.95
N THR A 140 14.68 19.04 -27.27
CA THR A 140 14.09 20.01 -28.16
C THR A 140 12.85 19.43 -28.85
N LYS A 141 11.69 20.05 -28.63
CA LYS A 141 10.49 19.75 -29.42
C LYS A 141 10.72 20.20 -30.87
N ALA A 142 10.67 19.25 -31.81
CA ALA A 142 10.77 19.53 -33.23
C ALA A 142 9.46 20.16 -33.72
N TYR A 143 9.56 21.35 -34.31
CA TYR A 143 8.45 22.02 -34.97
C TYR A 143 8.89 22.55 -36.33
N PRO A 144 7.97 22.68 -37.30
CA PRO A 144 8.29 23.21 -38.62
C PRO A 144 8.91 24.61 -38.50
N GLY A 145 10.03 24.86 -39.17
CA GLY A 145 10.72 26.17 -39.17
C GLY A 145 11.76 26.38 -38.05
N ARG A 146 12.00 25.38 -37.20
CA ARG A 146 13.07 25.46 -36.20
C ARG A 146 14.43 25.17 -36.84
N HIS A 147 15.38 26.09 -36.69
CA HIS A 147 16.78 25.83 -37.03
C HIS A 147 17.46 24.95 -35.97
N PRO A 148 18.34 24.01 -36.37
CA PRO A 148 19.19 23.29 -35.44
C PRO A 148 20.02 24.28 -34.62
N ASP A 149 19.94 24.19 -33.30
CA ASP A 149 20.77 25.00 -32.42
C ASP A 149 22.11 24.29 -32.25
N SER A 150 23.16 24.83 -32.89
CA SER A 150 24.53 24.32 -32.82
C SER A 150 25.02 24.09 -31.38
N LYS A 151 24.60 24.92 -30.42
CA LYS A 151 25.01 24.78 -29.02
C LYS A 151 24.43 23.51 -28.37
N LEU A 152 23.25 23.08 -28.80
CA LEU A 152 22.61 21.88 -28.28
C LEU A 152 23.24 20.61 -28.88
N GLU A 153 23.68 20.67 -30.14
CA GLU A 153 24.44 19.58 -30.77
C GLU A 153 25.78 19.35 -30.05
N ASP A 154 26.47 20.43 -29.69
CA ASP A 154 27.74 20.34 -28.96
C ASP A 154 27.54 19.72 -27.57
N LEU A 155 26.49 20.12 -26.85
CA LEU A 155 26.13 19.53 -25.56
C LEU A 155 25.76 18.05 -25.68
N GLN A 156 25.05 17.65 -26.73
CA GLN A 156 24.75 16.24 -26.99
C GLN A 156 26.01 15.42 -27.29
N ARG A 157 26.93 15.93 -28.11
CA ARG A 157 28.21 15.25 -28.38
C ARG A 157 29.02 15.07 -27.10
N GLN A 158 29.10 16.13 -26.29
CA GLN A 158 29.80 16.09 -25.02
C GLN A 158 29.16 15.06 -24.08
N TYR A 159 27.84 15.03 -23.96
CA TYR A 159 27.15 14.06 -23.10
C TYR A 159 27.33 12.61 -23.56
N THR A 160 27.25 12.36 -24.88
CA THR A 160 27.46 11.04 -25.47
C THR A 160 28.89 10.54 -25.22
N SER A 161 29.87 11.45 -25.26
CA SER A 161 31.26 11.13 -24.94
C SER A 161 31.46 10.73 -23.46
N TYR A 162 30.77 11.40 -22.53
CA TYR A 162 30.86 11.06 -21.11
C TYR A 162 30.17 9.73 -20.78
N SER A 163 29.08 9.39 -21.48
CA SER A 163 28.40 8.10 -21.27
C SER A 163 29.15 6.90 -21.84
N ALA A 164 30.03 7.09 -22.82
CA ALA A 164 30.81 6.00 -23.42
C ALA A 164 32.06 5.63 -22.59
N VAL A 165 32.44 6.47 -21.63
CA VAL A 165 33.66 6.30 -20.80
C VAL A 165 33.36 5.67 -19.43
N LYS A 166 32.08 5.52 -19.07
CA LYS A 166 31.64 4.80 -17.87
C LYS A 166 31.14 3.41 -18.24
#